data_AF-A0A847BYD0-F1
#
_entry.id   AF-A0A847BYD0-F1
#
_cell.length_a   1.000
_cell.length_b   1.000
_cell.length_c   1.000
_cell.angle_alpha   90.00
_cell.angle_beta   90.00
_cell.angle_gamma   90.00
#
_symmetry.space_group_name_H-M   'P 1'
#
loop_
_entity.id
_entity.type
_entity.pdbx_description
1 polymer ?
#
loop_
_entity_poly.entity_id
_entity_poly.type
_entity_poly.pdbx_seq_one_letter_code
_entity_poly.pdbx_strand_id
1 'polypeptide(L)'
;MQKEEKKAVEANPEGQEQTTIRWDGSKMRSTYANVCNVSSTREEVSLMFGTNKNWHPAQKELTIELSDRLILNPFAAKRLAVLLTNTMREYENRFGELQMDVPEKTAD
;
A
#
# COMPACT_ATOMS: atom_id res chain seq x y z
N MET A 1 32.42 45.21 -29.09
CA MET A 1 31.31 45.17 -30.07
C MET A 1 31.05 43.71 -30.40
N GLN A 2 30.00 43.12 -29.81
CA GLN A 2 29.33 41.84 -30.11
C GLN A 2 28.34 41.62 -28.94
N LYS A 3 27.17 42.28 -29.01
CA LYS A 3 25.85 41.76 -29.42
C LYS A 3 25.22 40.85 -28.37
N GLU A 4 24.18 41.40 -27.73
CA GLU A 4 23.21 40.72 -26.87
C GLU A 4 22.51 39.58 -27.60
N GLU A 5 22.21 38.50 -26.88
CA GLU A 5 20.99 37.72 -27.09
C GLU A 5 20.33 37.49 -25.73
N LYS A 6 19.40 38.38 -25.38
CA LYS A 6 18.39 38.13 -24.36
C LYS A 6 17.33 37.22 -24.97
N LYS A 7 17.32 35.95 -24.60
CA LYS A 7 16.20 35.06 -24.90
C LYS A 7 15.09 35.33 -23.89
N ALA A 8 13.99 35.90 -24.37
CA ALA A 8 12.76 36.09 -23.62
C ALA A 8 12.24 34.72 -23.15
N VAL A 9 11.97 34.60 -21.85
CA VAL A 9 11.25 33.46 -21.30
C VAL A 9 9.77 33.81 -21.38
N GLU A 10 9.06 33.11 -22.26
CA GLU A 10 7.62 33.17 -22.39
C GLU A 10 6.96 32.72 -21.08
N ALA A 11 6.07 33.56 -20.56
CA ALA A 11 5.27 33.26 -19.40
C ALA A 11 4.17 32.25 -19.79
N ASN A 12 4.23 31.05 -19.24
CA ASN A 12 3.13 30.09 -19.32
C ASN A 12 2.11 30.41 -18.20
N PRO A 13 0.82 30.64 -18.52
CA PRO A 13 -0.19 30.92 -17.50
C PRO A 13 -0.66 29.60 -16.86
N GLU A 14 -1.15 29.70 -15.62
CA GLU A 14 -1.80 28.63 -14.83
C GLU A 14 -0.87 27.71 -14.02
N GLY A 15 -0.20 28.31 -13.03
CA GLY A 15 0.42 27.60 -11.92
C GLY A 15 -0.62 26.91 -11.04
N GLN A 16 -0.93 25.66 -11.32
CA GLN A 16 -1.35 24.74 -10.27
C GLN A 16 -0.12 24.44 -9.43
N GLU A 17 -0.01 25.07 -8.25
CA GLU A 17 1.03 24.74 -7.27
C GLU A 17 0.91 23.24 -6.92
N GLN A 18 1.78 22.43 -7.52
CA GLN A 18 1.88 21.01 -7.18
C GLN A 18 2.34 20.92 -5.73
N THR A 19 1.43 20.45 -4.86
CA THR A 19 1.74 20.24 -3.45
C THR A 19 2.94 19.31 -3.33
N THR A 20 4.05 19.83 -2.78
CA THR A 20 5.22 19.02 -2.49
C THR A 20 4.98 18.18 -1.24
N ILE A 21 5.09 16.87 -1.35
CA ILE A 21 4.90 15.94 -0.22
C ILE A 21 6.23 15.80 0.51
N ARG A 22 6.29 16.24 1.78
CA ARG A 22 7.41 15.96 2.68
C ARG A 22 7.13 14.69 3.48
N TRP A 23 7.98 13.69 3.33
CA TRP A 23 7.93 12.45 4.11
C TRP A 23 8.75 12.60 5.40
N ASP A 24 8.12 12.41 6.55
CA ASP A 24 8.78 12.42 7.87
C ASP A 24 8.67 11.05 8.52
N GLY A 25 9.78 10.31 8.56
CA GLY A 25 9.84 8.95 9.08
C GLY A 25 10.22 8.86 10.56
N SER A 26 10.39 9.98 11.28
CA SER A 26 10.99 9.99 12.63
C SER A 26 10.25 9.14 13.68
N LYS A 27 8.94 8.88 13.49
CA LYS A 27 8.10 8.04 14.36
C LYS A 27 7.64 6.74 13.69
N MET A 28 8.18 6.40 12.52
CA MET A 28 7.76 5.22 11.78
C MET A 28 8.19 3.95 12.51
N ARG A 29 7.26 3.03 12.71
CA ARG A 29 7.54 1.69 13.23
C ARG A 29 7.54 0.69 12.08
N SER A 30 8.51 -0.21 12.08
CA SER A 30 8.53 -1.36 11.18
C SER A 30 8.18 -2.62 11.98
N THR A 31 7.23 -3.40 11.48
CA THR A 31 6.87 -4.71 12.02
C THR A 31 6.78 -5.72 10.89
N TYR A 32 6.98 -7.00 11.22
CA TYR A 32 6.84 -8.10 10.28
C TYR A 32 5.45 -8.71 10.40
N ALA A 33 4.85 -9.05 9.26
CA ALA A 33 3.60 -9.78 9.20
C ALA A 33 3.57 -10.66 7.94
N ASN A 34 3.03 -11.87 8.08
CA ASN A 34 2.74 -12.78 6.96
C ASN A 34 1.24 -13.07 6.80
N VAL A 35 0.41 -12.53 7.70
CA VAL A 35 -1.05 -12.55 7.60
C VAL A 35 -1.57 -11.11 7.67
N CYS A 36 -2.50 -10.79 6.78
CA CYS A 36 -3.23 -9.54 6.77
C CYS A 36 -4.73 -9.82 6.69
N ASN A 37 -5.51 -9.19 7.55
CA ASN A 37 -6.96 -9.15 7.47
C ASN A 37 -7.43 -7.70 7.28
N VAL A 38 -8.47 -7.51 6.48
CA VAL A 38 -9.04 -6.21 6.18
C VAL A 38 -10.54 -6.23 6.45
N SER A 39 -11.03 -5.26 7.22
CA SER A 39 -12.44 -5.03 7.45
C SER A 39 -12.78 -3.56 7.22
N SER A 40 -14.02 -3.25 6.86
CA SER A 40 -14.45 -1.87 6.62
C SER A 40 -15.86 -1.59 7.11
N THR A 41 -16.08 -0.37 7.59
CA THR A 41 -17.39 0.26 7.73
C THR A 41 -17.53 1.38 6.71
N ARG A 42 -18.59 2.19 6.81
CA ARG A 42 -18.73 3.40 5.99
C ARG A 42 -17.71 4.48 6.38
N GLU A 43 -17.30 4.48 7.64
CA GLU A 43 -16.48 5.52 8.27
C GLU A 43 -14.99 5.18 8.25
N GLU A 44 -14.64 3.90 8.32
CA GLU A 44 -13.25 3.47 8.45
C GLU A 44 -12.95 2.12 7.77
N VAL A 45 -11.67 1.90 7.52
CA VAL A 45 -11.10 0.63 7.06
C VAL A 45 -10.00 0.23 8.04
N SER A 46 -10.14 -0.94 8.64
CA SER A 46 -9.16 -1.52 9.56
C SER A 46 -8.31 -2.56 8.83
N LEU A 47 -7.00 -2.39 8.90
CA LEU A 47 -5.98 -3.37 8.49
C LEU A 47 -5.40 -4.01 9.75
N MET A 48 -5.42 -5.33 9.83
CA MET A 48 -4.92 -6.10 10.95
C MET A 48 -3.80 -6.99 10.45
N PHE A 49 -2.61 -6.79 11.01
CA PHE A 49 -1.40 -7.51 10.63
C PHE A 49 -1.01 -8.47 11.75
N GLY A 50 -0.56 -9.65 11.36
CA GLY A 50 -0.14 -10.67 12.30
C GLY A 50 0.85 -11.65 11.70
N THR A 51 1.31 -12.56 12.55
CA THR A 51 2.18 -13.66 12.15
C THR A 51 1.51 -14.99 12.45
N ASN A 52 1.39 -15.82 11.41
CA ASN A 52 1.17 -17.23 11.57
C ASN A 52 2.53 -17.91 11.86
N LYS A 53 2.66 -18.53 13.04
CA LYS A 53 3.87 -19.25 13.50
C LYS A 53 3.72 -20.78 13.38
N ASN A 54 2.57 -21.28 12.92
CA ASN A 54 2.29 -22.70 12.92
C ASN A 54 2.97 -23.39 11.73
N TRP A 55 3.95 -24.25 12.04
CA TRP A 55 4.63 -25.12 11.08
C TRP A 55 3.84 -26.43 10.80
N HIS A 56 2.82 -26.74 11.60
CA HIS A 56 2.14 -28.03 11.54
C HIS A 56 0.83 -27.96 10.72
N PRO A 57 0.80 -28.49 9.48
CA PRO A 57 -0.36 -28.35 8.59
C PRO A 57 -1.58 -29.20 8.99
N ALA A 58 -1.46 -30.08 9.99
CA ALA A 58 -2.52 -31.01 10.39
C ALA A 58 -3.49 -30.48 11.46
N GLN A 59 -3.35 -29.22 11.89
CA GLN A 59 -4.24 -28.63 12.90
C GLN A 59 -5.51 -28.06 12.26
N LYS A 60 -6.67 -28.44 12.80
CA LYS A 60 -8.00 -27.93 12.36
C LYS A 60 -8.22 -26.46 12.72
N GLU A 61 -7.48 -25.93 13.68
CA GLU A 61 -7.58 -24.54 14.13
C GLU A 61 -6.21 -23.87 13.99
N LEU A 62 -6.20 -22.71 13.34
CA LEU A 62 -5.00 -21.92 13.12
C LEU A 62 -5.07 -20.64 13.95
N THR A 63 -4.18 -20.52 14.94
CA THR A 63 -4.06 -19.32 15.75
C THR A 63 -3.13 -18.31 15.08
N ILE A 64 -3.63 -17.12 14.79
CA ILE A 64 -2.84 -16.00 14.25
C ILE A 64 -2.58 -15.01 15.38
N GLU A 65 -1.30 -14.70 15.64
CA GLU A 65 -0.92 -13.65 16.58
C GLU A 65 -0.97 -12.29 15.87
N LEU A 66 -1.94 -11.44 16.24
CA LEU A 66 -2.07 -10.09 15.70
C LEU A 66 -1.11 -9.13 16.41
N SER A 67 -0.26 -8.44 15.66
CA SER A 67 0.75 -7.52 16.18
C SER A 67 0.38 -6.05 16.03
N ASP A 68 -0.25 -5.69 14.91
CA ASP A 68 -0.51 -4.30 14.56
C ASP A 68 -1.89 -4.12 13.94
N ARG A 69 -2.53 -3.00 14.26
CA ARG A 69 -3.77 -2.55 13.64
C ARG A 69 -3.60 -1.14 13.12
N LEU A 70 -3.95 -0.92 11.86
CA LEU A 70 -3.96 0.38 11.23
C LEU A 70 -5.39 0.72 10.80
N ILE A 71 -5.92 1.85 11.28
CA ILE A 71 -7.25 2.33 10.91
C ILE A 71 -7.07 3.49 9.93
N LEU A 72 -7.68 3.35 8.77
CA LEU A 72 -7.65 4.33 7.68
C LEU A 72 -9.05 4.87 7.43
N ASN A 73 -9.14 6.13 7.01
CA ASN A 73 -10.37 6.59 6.37
C ASN A 73 -10.51 5.95 4.96
N PRO A 74 -11.73 5.92 4.39
CA PRO A 74 -11.98 5.24 3.10
C PRO A 74 -11.15 5.79 1.93
N PHE A 75 -10.88 7.09 1.89
CA PHE A 75 -10.08 7.69 0.81
C PHE A 75 -8.61 7.27 0.87
N ALA A 76 -8.03 7.22 2.07
CA ALA A 76 -6.68 6.73 2.29
C ALA A 76 -6.57 5.24 1.95
N ALA A 77 -7.54 4.43 2.38
CA ALA A 77 -7.60 3.01 2.03
C ALA A 77 -7.70 2.78 0.52
N LYS A 78 -8.52 3.57 -0.20
CA LYS A 78 -8.61 3.49 -1.67
C LYS A 78 -7.28 3.81 -2.34
N ARG A 79 -6.58 4.86 -1.89
CA ARG A 79 -5.25 5.19 -2.41
C ARG A 79 -4.24 4.08 -2.15
N LEU A 80 -4.25 3.52 -0.94
CA LEU A 80 -3.41 2.38 -0.58
C LEU A 80 -3.66 1.19 -1.51
N ALA A 81 -4.92 0.83 -1.76
CA ALA A 81 -5.26 -0.30 -2.62
C ALA A 81 -4.72 -0.16 -4.04
N VAL A 82 -4.84 1.04 -4.64
CA VAL A 82 -4.29 1.33 -5.98
C VAL A 82 -2.77 1.23 -5.99
N LEU A 83 -2.10 1.86 -5.01
CA LEU A 83 -0.64 1.84 -4.92
C LEU A 83 -0.10 0.43 -4.67
N LEU A 84 -0.76 -0.34 -3.81
CA LEU A 84 -0.39 -1.71 -3.49
C LEU A 84 -0.56 -2.61 -4.71
N THR A 85 -1.69 -2.52 -5.42
CA THR A 85 -1.94 -3.30 -6.65
C THR A 85 -0.87 -3.05 -7.70
N ASN A 86 -0.53 -1.77 -7.94
CA ASN A 86 0.51 -1.42 -8.91
C ASN A 86 1.88 -1.93 -8.48
N THR A 87 2.22 -1.82 -7.19
CA THR A 87 3.48 -2.32 -6.63
C THR A 87 3.58 -3.83 -6.75
N MET A 88 2.50 -4.57 -6.48
CA MET A 88 2.47 -6.03 -6.61
C MET A 88 2.61 -6.48 -8.06
N ARG A 89 1.95 -5.80 -9.01
CA ARG A 89 2.13 -6.08 -10.44
C ARG A 89 3.59 -5.91 -10.87
N GLU A 90 4.23 -4.83 -10.44
CA GLU A 90 5.65 -4.60 -10.72
C GLU A 90 6.55 -5.67 -10.08
N TYR A 91 6.22 -6.10 -8.86
CA TYR A 91 6.90 -7.20 -8.19
C TYR A 91 6.80 -8.50 -9.00
N GLU A 92 5.60 -8.90 -9.40
CA GLU A 92 5.37 -10.15 -10.14
C GLU A 92 6.03 -10.12 -11.53
N ASN A 93 6.00 -8.97 -12.22
CA ASN A 93 6.73 -8.80 -13.48
C ASN A 93 8.24 -9.06 -13.33
N ARG A 94 8.81 -8.77 -12.15
CA ARG A 94 10.24 -8.89 -11.88
C ARG A 94 10.64 -10.26 -11.31
N PHE A 95 9.77 -10.88 -10.52
CA PHE A 95 10.12 -12.06 -9.71
C PHE A 95 9.25 -13.29 -10.00
N GLY A 96 8.24 -13.17 -10.85
CA GLY A 96 7.27 -14.21 -11.17
C GLY A 96 5.93 -14.04 -10.43
N GLU A 97 4.89 -14.66 -10.96
CA GLU A 97 3.53 -14.60 -10.41
C GLU A 97 3.43 -15.27 -9.04
N LEU A 98 2.71 -14.63 -8.12
CA LEU A 98 2.38 -15.22 -6.82
C LEU A 98 1.08 -16.00 -6.93
N GLN A 99 1.16 -17.32 -6.74
CA GLN A 99 -0.03 -18.15 -6.67
C GLN A 99 -0.70 -17.93 -5.31
N MET A 100 -1.91 -17.36 -5.33
CA MET A 100 -2.75 -17.33 -4.14
C MET A 100 -3.52 -18.64 -4.06
N ASP A 101 -3.24 -19.44 -3.03
CA ASP A 101 -4.15 -20.50 -2.60
C ASP A 101 -5.40 -19.83 -2.01
N VAL A 102 -6.33 -19.43 -2.89
CA VAL A 102 -7.65 -18.97 -2.45
C VAL A 102 -8.42 -20.26 -2.11
N PRO A 103 -8.76 -20.54 -0.84
CA PRO A 103 -9.68 -21.62 -0.56
C PRO A 103 -10.97 -21.31 -1.31
N GLU A 104 -11.28 -22.18 -2.28
CA GLU A 104 -12.48 -22.10 -3.09
C GLU A 104 -13.66 -21.92 -2.15
N LYS A 105 -14.37 -20.80 -2.31
CA LYS A 105 -15.56 -20.52 -1.51
C LYS A 105 -16.62 -21.51 -1.99
N THR A 106 -16.67 -22.69 -1.38
CA THR A 106 -17.77 -23.64 -1.58
C THR A 106 -19.05 -22.93 -1.16
N ALA A 107 -19.80 -22.48 -2.15
CA ALA A 107 -21.14 -21.98 -1.97
C ALA A 107 -22.04 -23.20 -1.72
N ASP A 108 -22.55 -23.32 -0.49
CA ASP A 108 -23.79 -24.05 -0.20
C ASP A 108 -24.96 -23.06 -0.28
#